data_AF-A0A9N9D7J1-F1
#
_entry.id   AF-A0A9N9D7J1-F1
#
_cell.length_a   1.000
_cell.length_b   1.000
_cell.length_c   1.000
_cell.angle_alpha   90.00
_cell.angle_beta   90.00
_cell.angle_gamma   90.00
#
_symmetry.space_group_name_H-M   'P 1'
#
loop_
_entity.id
_entity.type
_entity.pdbx_description
1 polymer ?
#
loop_
_entity_poly.entity_id
_entity_poly.type
_entity_poly.pdbx_seq_one_letter_code
_entity_poly.pdbx_strand_id
1 'polypeptide(L)'
;MKNFRYFNVFITIFALIFITGPVKSCEKKCREGISDAFADSWGPEIAPIFDDLRTTVTTSLFFDMNLDDISDEWKVIDIVTRELATEVYNQINDFKNTYLRNMSTVIQDSIFNVLPQFKGNCNDPFRVKQPPLGVNWTSQDCERMDYICGNPPSICHFIGIAKQKCFNSLIQRIIDNSDTNGIYIQAIQHKVKTIADKHSLAYDGTKSITKSITKVVQNSLYEFPSYFKSRFCPDNCLQYDEDIKLLLLSYP
;
A
#
# COMPACT_ATOMS: atom_id res chain seq x y z
N MET A 1 -35.91 48.67 54.68
CA MET A 1 -36.38 47.86 53.53
C MET A 1 -35.21 47.61 52.59
N LYS A 2 -34.93 46.33 52.28
CA LYS A 2 -34.05 45.77 51.22
C LYS A 2 -32.54 46.08 51.36
N ASN A 3 -31.67 45.18 51.85
CA ASN A 3 -31.25 43.81 51.44
C ASN A 3 -30.55 43.69 50.08
N PHE A 4 -29.50 42.85 50.09
CA PHE A 4 -28.76 42.16 49.03
C PHE A 4 -27.61 42.90 48.34
N ARG A 5 -26.46 42.29 48.04
CA ARG A 5 -25.68 41.12 48.50
C ARG A 5 -24.44 41.14 47.60
N TYR A 6 -23.28 40.85 48.18
CA TYR A 6 -22.04 40.57 47.46
C TYR A 6 -22.22 39.44 46.44
N PHE A 7 -21.61 39.56 45.26
CA PHE A 7 -21.23 38.41 44.44
C PHE A 7 -19.97 38.72 43.64
N ASN A 8 -18.82 38.35 44.22
CA ASN A 8 -17.55 38.19 43.49
C ASN A 8 -17.66 36.91 42.66
N VAL A 9 -17.68 37.03 41.33
CA VAL A 9 -17.55 35.89 40.43
C VAL A 9 -16.08 35.79 40.03
N PHE A 10 -15.32 34.97 40.75
CA PHE A 10 -14.03 34.48 40.29
C PHE A 10 -14.28 33.45 39.18
N ILE A 11 -14.09 33.84 37.93
CA ILE A 11 -14.06 32.91 36.80
C ILE A 11 -12.67 32.26 36.80
N THR A 12 -12.57 31.08 37.41
CA THR A 12 -11.37 30.25 37.31
C THR A 12 -11.40 29.54 35.96
N ILE A 13 -10.77 30.14 34.94
CA ILE A 13 -10.50 29.47 33.67
C ILE A 13 -9.44 28.42 33.93
N PHE A 14 -9.86 27.15 34.00
CA PHE A 14 -8.97 26.00 34.00
C PHE A 14 -8.34 25.89 32.60
N ALA A 15 -7.20 26.56 32.41
CA ALA A 15 -6.36 26.38 31.24
C ALA A 15 -5.68 25.01 31.35
N LEU A 16 -6.32 23.97 30.81
CA LEU A 16 -5.68 22.72 30.44
C LEU A 16 -4.72 23.03 29.29
N ILE A 17 -3.52 23.49 29.66
CA ILE A 17 -2.37 23.55 28.76
C ILE A 17 -1.98 22.09 28.49
N PHE A 18 -2.55 21.51 27.44
CA PHE A 18 -1.94 20.35 26.81
C PHE A 18 -0.56 20.80 26.34
N ILE A 19 0.48 20.47 27.12
CA ILE A 19 1.86 20.52 26.65
C ILE A 19 1.98 19.40 25.61
N THR A 20 1.46 19.64 24.40
CA THR A 20 1.85 18.86 23.23
C THR A 20 3.23 19.33 22.83
N GLY A 21 4.23 18.98 23.63
CA GLY A 21 5.60 18.93 23.12
C GLY A 21 5.61 18.07 21.86
N PRO A 22 6.49 18.34 20.87
CA PRO A 22 6.55 17.52 19.68
C PRO A 22 6.82 16.08 20.11
N VAL A 23 5.77 15.26 20.04
CA VAL A 23 5.84 13.84 20.34
C VAL A 23 6.72 13.24 19.27
N LYS A 24 8.01 13.11 19.57
CA LYS A 24 8.97 12.50 18.66
C LYS A 24 8.61 11.03 18.54
N SER A 25 7.99 10.65 17.42
CA SER A 25 7.89 9.27 16.98
C SER A 25 9.28 8.62 16.95
N CYS A 26 9.35 7.31 16.69
CA CYS A 26 10.64 6.67 16.44
C CYS A 26 11.42 7.47 15.39
N GLU A 27 12.73 7.48 15.52
CA GLU A 27 13.59 8.16 14.55
C GLU A 27 13.33 7.62 13.15
N LYS A 28 13.58 8.43 12.12
CA LYS A 28 13.27 8.08 10.72
C LYS A 28 13.76 6.68 10.35
N LYS A 29 15.01 6.34 10.70
CA LYS A 29 15.62 5.04 10.42
C LYS A 29 14.89 3.87 11.07
N CYS A 30 14.43 4.04 12.31
CA CYS A 30 13.63 3.04 13.01
C CYS A 30 12.28 2.83 12.31
N ARG A 31 11.61 3.91 11.90
CA ARG A 31 10.33 3.80 11.18
C ARG A 31 10.48 3.09 9.83
N GLU A 32 11.55 3.40 9.09
CA GLU A 32 11.90 2.75 7.83
C GLU A 32 12.18 1.26 8.07
N GLY A 33 13.02 0.93 9.05
CA GLY A 33 13.34 -0.47 9.38
C GLY A 33 12.13 -1.29 9.82
N ILE A 34 11.24 -0.69 10.62
CA ILE A 34 9.96 -1.30 10.99
C ILE A 34 9.13 -1.61 9.74
N SER A 35 8.96 -0.64 8.83
CA SER A 35 8.14 -0.84 7.65
C SER A 35 8.76 -1.80 6.63
N ASP A 36 10.08 -1.80 6.51
CA ASP A 36 10.83 -2.73 5.66
C ASP A 36 10.66 -4.17 6.17
N ALA A 37 10.71 -4.41 7.48
CA ALA A 37 10.50 -5.75 8.05
C ALA A 37 9.15 -6.38 7.63
N PHE A 38 8.08 -5.59 7.63
CA PHE A 38 6.77 -6.04 7.12
C PHE A 38 6.78 -6.19 5.59
N ALA A 39 7.35 -5.22 4.85
CA ALA A 39 7.37 -5.24 3.39
C ALA A 39 8.14 -6.44 2.84
N ASP A 40 9.30 -6.76 3.40
CA ASP A 40 10.14 -7.88 3.01
C ASP A 40 9.46 -9.22 3.30
N SER A 41 8.77 -9.31 4.44
CA SER A 41 8.04 -10.54 4.83
C SER A 41 6.84 -10.81 3.94
N TRP A 42 6.10 -9.78 3.53
CA TRP A 42 4.84 -9.92 2.79
C TRP A 42 4.98 -9.77 1.28
N GLY A 43 6.07 -9.17 0.79
CA GLY A 43 6.34 -9.02 -0.64
C GLY A 43 6.25 -10.32 -1.44
N PRO A 44 6.81 -11.45 -0.95
CA PRO A 44 6.69 -12.76 -1.58
C PRO A 44 5.25 -13.27 -1.74
N GLU A 45 4.33 -12.90 -0.85
CA GLU A 45 2.90 -13.27 -0.94
C GLU A 45 2.14 -12.45 -2.00
N ILE A 46 2.61 -11.23 -2.26
CA ILE A 46 1.97 -10.30 -3.21
C ILE A 46 2.41 -10.57 -4.64
N ALA A 47 3.68 -10.94 -4.86
CA ALA A 47 4.24 -11.09 -6.20
C ALA A 47 3.46 -12.08 -7.10
N PRO A 48 3.09 -13.30 -6.63
CA PRO A 48 2.32 -14.25 -7.43
C PRO A 48 0.95 -13.73 -7.85
N ILE A 49 0.30 -12.91 -7.00
CA ILE A 49 -1.03 -12.35 -7.29
C ILE A 49 -0.97 -11.43 -8.52
N PHE A 50 0.10 -10.63 -8.65
CA PHE A 50 0.33 -9.82 -9.85
C PHE A 50 0.76 -10.65 -11.06
N ASP A 51 1.48 -11.75 -10.85
CA ASP A 51 1.84 -12.67 -11.95
C ASP A 51 0.60 -13.38 -12.52
N ASP A 52 -0.40 -13.69 -11.68
CA ASP A 52 -1.71 -14.18 -12.10
C ASP A 52 -2.48 -13.11 -12.89
N LEU A 53 -2.54 -11.87 -12.41
CA LEU A 53 -3.16 -10.75 -13.14
C LEU A 53 -2.53 -10.60 -14.52
N ARG A 54 -1.19 -10.60 -14.59
CA ARG A 54 -0.45 -10.51 -15.84
C ARG A 54 -0.87 -11.61 -16.80
N THR A 55 -0.88 -12.85 -16.32
CA THR A 55 -1.26 -14.03 -17.13
C THR A 55 -2.68 -13.87 -17.65
N THR A 56 -3.65 -13.56 -16.79
CA THR A 56 -5.06 -13.37 -17.16
C THR A 56 -5.25 -12.28 -18.22
N VAL A 57 -4.59 -11.13 -18.05
CA VAL A 57 -4.70 -10.02 -19.01
C VAL A 57 -4.06 -10.38 -20.34
N THR A 58 -2.85 -10.95 -20.35
CA THR A 58 -2.13 -11.21 -21.59
C THR A 58 -2.73 -12.36 -22.40
N THR A 59 -3.29 -13.39 -21.75
CA THR A 59 -3.99 -14.47 -22.45
C THR A 59 -5.30 -14.02 -23.08
N SER A 60 -5.94 -13.00 -22.52
CA SER A 60 -7.26 -12.53 -22.95
C SER A 60 -7.20 -11.28 -23.84
N LEU A 61 -6.00 -10.74 -24.08
CA LEU A 61 -5.78 -9.39 -24.62
C LEU A 61 -6.50 -9.13 -25.96
N PHE A 62 -6.62 -10.17 -26.79
CA PHE A 62 -7.22 -10.10 -28.12
C PHE A 62 -8.44 -11.02 -28.30
N PHE A 63 -8.97 -11.63 -27.23
CA PHE A 63 -9.97 -12.72 -27.31
C PHE A 63 -11.26 -12.36 -28.08
N ASP A 64 -11.75 -11.12 -27.94
CA ASP A 64 -12.98 -10.63 -28.59
C ASP A 64 -12.71 -9.54 -29.65
N MET A 65 -11.48 -9.46 -30.18
CA MET A 65 -11.09 -8.41 -31.12
C MET A 65 -11.18 -8.89 -32.57
N ASN A 66 -11.89 -8.13 -33.42
CA ASN A 66 -11.75 -8.30 -34.87
C ASN A 66 -10.46 -7.60 -35.33
N LEU A 67 -9.44 -8.38 -35.71
CA LEU A 67 -8.14 -7.83 -36.10
C LEU A 67 -8.19 -7.03 -37.40
N ASP A 68 -9.14 -7.33 -38.28
CA ASP A 68 -9.35 -6.59 -39.53
C ASP A 68 -9.80 -5.14 -39.27
N ASP A 69 -10.37 -4.84 -38.09
CA ASP A 69 -10.71 -3.47 -37.70
C ASP A 69 -9.45 -2.62 -37.44
N ILE A 70 -8.27 -3.23 -37.26
CA ILE A 70 -7.01 -2.54 -36.94
C ILE A 70 -6.35 -2.00 -38.22
N SER A 71 -6.24 -2.84 -39.25
CA SER A 71 -5.58 -2.52 -40.53
C SER A 71 -5.90 -3.59 -41.58
N ASP A 72 -5.98 -3.19 -42.85
CA ASP A 72 -6.09 -4.16 -43.96
C ASP A 72 -4.76 -4.91 -44.25
N GLU A 73 -3.65 -4.46 -43.65
CA GLU A 73 -2.33 -5.05 -43.86
C GLU A 73 -1.97 -6.04 -42.75
N TRP A 74 -1.96 -7.34 -43.08
CA TRP A 74 -1.65 -8.41 -42.11
C TRP A 74 -0.30 -8.23 -41.39
N LYS A 75 0.70 -7.63 -42.04
CA LYS A 75 2.01 -7.36 -41.43
C LYS A 75 1.92 -6.30 -40.32
N VAL A 76 1.06 -5.30 -40.51
CA VAL A 76 0.80 -4.28 -39.50
C VAL A 76 0.08 -4.90 -38.31
N ILE A 77 -0.94 -5.73 -38.57
CA ILE A 77 -1.64 -6.49 -37.51
C ILE A 77 -0.65 -7.33 -36.67
N ASP A 78 0.20 -8.13 -37.31
CA ASP A 78 1.18 -9.00 -36.62
C ASP A 78 2.14 -8.20 -35.73
N ILE A 79 2.72 -7.12 -36.27
CA ILE A 79 3.67 -6.28 -35.52
C ILE A 79 2.98 -5.58 -34.35
N VAL A 80 1.81 -4.98 -34.59
CA VAL A 80 1.07 -4.23 -33.57
C VAL A 80 0.62 -5.14 -32.44
N THR A 81 0.03 -6.29 -32.75
CA THR A 81 -0.45 -7.24 -31.73
C THR A 81 0.70 -7.81 -30.90
N ARG A 82 1.83 -8.15 -31.53
CA ARG A 82 3.03 -8.63 -30.80
C ARG A 82 3.62 -7.55 -29.88
N GLU A 83 3.74 -6.31 -30.36
CA GLU A 83 4.25 -5.20 -29.54
C GLU A 83 3.30 -4.89 -28.38
N LEU A 84 1.98 -4.91 -28.60
CA LEU A 84 0.98 -4.70 -27.56
C LEU A 84 1.01 -5.79 -26.49
N ALA A 85 1.08 -7.06 -26.89
CA ALA A 85 1.21 -8.15 -25.92
C ALA A 85 2.45 -7.96 -25.04
N THR A 86 3.57 -7.59 -25.64
CA THR A 86 4.84 -7.34 -24.94
C THR A 86 4.74 -6.14 -24.00
N GLU A 87 4.22 -5.00 -24.48
CA GLU A 87 4.13 -3.78 -23.68
C GLU A 87 3.10 -3.91 -22.54
N VAL A 88 1.97 -4.57 -22.76
CA VAL A 88 0.98 -4.85 -21.70
C VAL A 88 1.58 -5.79 -20.65
N TYR A 89 2.28 -6.85 -21.08
CA TYR A 89 2.99 -7.76 -20.18
C TYR A 89 4.00 -6.99 -19.29
N ASN A 90 4.84 -6.15 -19.91
CA ASN A 90 5.84 -5.36 -19.21
C ASN A 90 5.18 -4.34 -18.28
N GLN A 91 4.12 -3.68 -18.72
CA GLN A 91 3.42 -2.68 -17.92
C GLN A 91 2.79 -3.27 -16.66
N ILE A 92 2.28 -4.51 -16.69
CA ILE A 92 1.78 -5.19 -15.49
C ILE A 92 2.93 -5.60 -14.57
N ASN A 93 4.09 -6.02 -15.12
CA ASN A 93 5.29 -6.21 -14.30
C ASN A 93 5.73 -4.91 -13.63
N ASP A 94 5.62 -3.76 -14.31
CA ASP A 94 5.91 -2.46 -13.71
C ASP A 94 4.91 -2.10 -12.60
N PHE A 95 3.64 -2.50 -12.71
CA PHE A 95 2.67 -2.36 -11.63
C PHE A 95 3.12 -3.14 -10.40
N LYS A 96 3.50 -4.42 -10.57
CA LYS A 96 4.04 -5.27 -9.49
C LYS A 96 5.25 -4.62 -8.84
N ASN A 97 6.25 -4.27 -9.64
CA ASN A 97 7.52 -3.72 -9.15
C ASN A 97 7.32 -2.38 -8.43
N THR A 98 6.46 -1.51 -8.95
CA THR A 98 6.14 -0.22 -8.33
C THR A 98 5.36 -0.40 -7.03
N TYR A 99 4.43 -1.36 -7.00
CA TYR A 99 3.64 -1.67 -5.81
C TYR A 99 4.56 -2.18 -4.69
N LEU A 100 5.40 -3.19 -4.98
CA LEU A 100 6.35 -3.77 -4.02
C LEU A 100 7.37 -2.73 -3.53
N ARG A 101 7.93 -1.91 -4.43
CA ARG A 101 8.89 -0.86 -4.06
C ARG A 101 8.29 0.17 -3.11
N ASN A 102 7.03 0.54 -3.29
CA ASN A 102 6.37 1.56 -2.48
C ASN A 102 5.65 0.97 -1.26
N MET A 103 5.73 -0.35 -1.05
CA MET A 103 5.02 -1.07 0.00
C MET A 103 5.45 -0.61 1.40
N SER A 104 6.77 -0.50 1.64
CA SER A 104 7.33 -0.01 2.91
C SER A 104 6.80 1.39 3.26
N THR A 105 6.74 2.31 2.30
CA THR A 105 6.16 3.64 2.53
C THR A 105 4.69 3.59 2.97
N VAL A 106 3.87 2.75 2.32
CA VAL A 106 2.46 2.57 2.71
C VAL A 106 2.35 2.00 4.11
N ILE A 107 3.17 0.99 4.43
CA ILE A 107 3.20 0.35 5.75
C ILE A 107 3.59 1.36 6.82
N GLN A 108 4.63 2.16 6.58
CA GLN A 108 5.06 3.21 7.49
C GLN A 108 3.91 4.19 7.76
N ASP A 109 3.26 4.70 6.71
CA ASP A 109 2.13 5.61 6.87
C ASP A 109 0.95 4.95 7.59
N SER A 110 0.72 3.67 7.34
CA SER A 110 -0.33 2.89 8.02
C SER A 110 -0.07 2.78 9.52
N ILE A 111 1.16 2.45 9.94
CA ILE A 111 1.52 2.29 11.35
C ILE A 111 1.48 3.64 12.06
N PHE A 112 2.14 4.65 11.48
CA PHE A 112 2.41 5.90 12.17
C PHE A 112 1.31 6.95 11.97
N ASN A 113 0.57 6.97 10.85
CA ASN A 113 -0.37 8.06 10.53
C ASN A 113 -1.86 7.66 10.58
N VAL A 114 -2.20 6.39 10.39
CA VAL A 114 -3.59 5.90 10.54
C VAL A 114 -3.91 5.65 12.02
N LEU A 115 -5.16 5.84 12.46
CA LEU A 115 -5.57 5.59 13.85
C LEU A 115 -5.75 4.08 14.15
N PRO A 116 -5.43 3.62 15.38
CA PRO A 116 -4.67 4.32 16.40
C PRO A 116 -3.21 4.51 15.94
N GLN A 117 -2.70 5.73 16.06
CA GLN A 117 -1.35 6.07 15.59
C GLN A 117 -0.31 5.57 16.57
N PHE A 118 0.70 4.85 16.09
CA PHE A 118 1.87 4.47 16.89
C PHE A 118 2.80 5.69 17.02
N LYS A 119 2.38 6.68 17.82
CA LYS A 119 3.16 7.89 18.14
C LYS A 119 3.34 7.98 19.64
N GLY A 120 4.45 8.57 20.08
CA GLY A 120 4.82 8.64 21.50
C GLY A 120 6.32 8.91 21.63
N ASN A 121 6.78 9.43 22.77
CA ASN A 121 8.22 9.57 23.03
C ASN A 121 8.88 8.18 23.03
N CYS A 122 9.60 7.86 21.98
CA CYS A 122 10.21 6.54 21.81
C CYS A 122 11.47 6.36 22.66
N ASN A 123 12.09 7.47 23.09
CA ASN A 123 13.36 7.46 23.82
C ASN A 123 13.18 7.34 25.33
N ASP A 124 11.95 7.49 25.84
CA ASP A 124 11.63 7.27 27.25
C ASP A 124 10.26 6.60 27.39
N PRO A 125 10.15 5.30 27.06
CA PRO A 125 8.92 4.56 27.26
C PRO A 125 8.61 4.42 28.75
N PHE A 126 7.35 4.57 29.15
CA PHE A 126 6.95 4.49 30.56
C PHE A 126 7.14 3.10 31.19
N ARG A 127 7.23 2.05 30.37
CA ARG A 127 7.24 0.64 30.82
C ARG A 127 8.59 -0.06 30.65
N VAL A 128 9.38 0.37 29.68
CA VAL A 128 10.64 -0.26 29.30
C VAL A 128 11.69 0.83 29.08
N LYS A 129 12.95 0.53 29.36
CA LYS A 129 14.05 1.47 29.11
C LYS A 129 14.66 1.17 27.76
N GLN A 130 14.92 2.22 26.98
CA GLN A 130 15.64 2.06 25.71
C GLN A 130 16.98 1.38 25.95
N PRO A 131 17.28 0.28 25.23
CA PRO A 131 18.57 -0.39 25.37
C PRO A 131 19.70 0.52 24.88
N PRO A 132 20.95 0.30 25.32
CA PRO A 132 22.10 1.00 24.76
C PRO A 132 22.20 0.83 23.24
N LEU A 133 22.81 1.81 22.55
CA LEU A 133 23.05 1.72 21.12
C LEU A 133 23.78 0.41 20.76
N GLY A 134 23.25 -0.31 19.77
CA GLY A 134 23.78 -1.61 19.33
C GLY A 134 23.29 -2.81 20.14
N VAL A 135 22.41 -2.61 21.13
CA VAL A 135 21.73 -3.67 21.88
C VAL A 135 20.26 -3.71 21.44
N ASN A 136 19.80 -4.88 21.06
CA ASN A 136 18.41 -5.09 20.64
C ASN A 136 17.45 -5.01 21.83
N TRP A 137 16.20 -4.66 21.55
CA TRP A 137 15.09 -4.90 22.47
C TRP A 137 14.90 -6.41 22.66
N THR A 138 14.26 -6.79 23.77
CA THR A 138 13.96 -8.19 24.09
C THR A 138 12.48 -8.49 23.90
N SER A 139 12.13 -9.77 23.71
CA SER A 139 10.72 -10.20 23.70
C SER A 139 10.00 -9.84 25.01
N GLN A 140 10.74 -9.82 26.13
CA GLN A 140 10.19 -9.39 27.41
C GLN A 140 9.81 -7.90 27.40
N ASP A 141 10.51 -7.05 26.65
CA ASP A 141 10.15 -5.63 26.52
C ASP A 141 8.84 -5.47 25.75
N CYS A 142 8.62 -6.31 24.73
CA CYS A 142 7.36 -6.39 24.01
C CYS A 142 6.19 -6.83 24.92
N GLU A 143 6.38 -7.86 25.75
CA GLU A 143 5.36 -8.33 26.70
C GLU A 143 4.99 -7.30 27.78
N ARG A 144 5.93 -6.43 28.16
CA ARG A 144 5.71 -5.38 29.18
C ARG A 144 4.89 -4.19 28.69
N MET A 145 4.67 -4.07 27.39
CA MET A 145 3.88 -2.97 26.84
C MET A 145 2.39 -3.18 27.10
N ASP A 146 1.71 -2.11 27.52
CA ASP A 146 0.26 -2.09 27.77
C ASP A 146 -0.41 -0.86 27.13
N TYR A 147 0.34 -0.09 26.33
CA TYR A 147 -0.14 1.11 25.63
C TYR A 147 0.53 1.28 24.25
N ILE A 148 -0.21 1.89 23.32
CA ILE A 148 0.25 2.17 21.96
C ILE A 148 1.20 3.37 21.97
N CYS A 149 2.42 3.17 21.46
CA CYS A 149 3.38 4.23 21.18
C CYS A 149 4.28 3.84 20.01
N GLY A 150 5.11 4.78 19.52
CA GLY A 150 5.88 4.56 18.29
C GLY A 150 7.11 3.66 18.40
N ASN A 151 7.42 3.12 19.57
CA ASN A 151 8.63 2.32 19.75
C ASN A 151 8.42 0.85 19.29
N PRO A 152 9.50 0.12 18.96
CA PRO A 152 9.38 -1.25 18.49
C PRO A 152 8.73 -2.24 19.47
N PRO A 153 9.01 -2.20 20.80
CA PRO A 153 8.28 -3.06 21.75
C PRO A 153 6.75 -2.88 21.71
N SER A 154 6.26 -1.65 21.57
CA SER A 154 4.81 -1.39 21.46
C SER A 154 4.24 -1.97 20.17
N ILE A 155 4.92 -1.76 19.03
CA ILE A 155 4.49 -2.30 17.74
C ILE A 155 4.51 -3.83 17.76
N CYS A 156 5.53 -4.44 18.38
CA CYS A 156 5.59 -5.88 18.61
C CYS A 156 4.40 -6.37 19.45
N HIS A 157 4.07 -5.68 20.55
CA HIS A 157 2.97 -6.06 21.43
C HIS A 157 1.61 -5.96 20.72
N PHE A 158 1.40 -4.86 20.02
CA PHE A 158 0.17 -4.58 19.28
C PHE A 158 0.29 -4.94 17.80
N ILE A 159 1.06 -5.99 17.47
CA ILE A 159 1.35 -6.36 16.07
C ILE A 159 0.07 -6.63 15.28
N GLY A 160 -0.94 -7.27 15.90
CA GLY A 160 -2.24 -7.48 15.25
C GLY A 160 -2.92 -6.18 14.78
N ILE A 161 -2.85 -5.12 15.60
CA ILE A 161 -3.39 -3.80 15.25
C ILE A 161 -2.57 -3.18 14.11
N ALA A 162 -1.24 -3.22 14.19
CA ALA A 162 -0.37 -2.72 13.15
C ALA A 162 -0.64 -3.42 11.81
N LYS A 163 -0.69 -4.75 11.81
CA LYS A 163 -0.96 -5.60 10.64
C LYS A 163 -2.29 -5.27 9.97
N GLN A 164 -3.37 -5.22 10.75
CA GLN A 164 -4.69 -4.95 10.21
C GLN A 164 -4.74 -3.61 9.45
N LYS A 165 -4.11 -2.57 10.01
CA LYS A 165 -4.04 -1.25 9.36
C LYS A 165 -3.24 -1.32 8.06
N CYS A 166 -2.09 -1.98 8.08
CA CYS A 166 -1.26 -2.16 6.89
C CYS A 166 -2.00 -2.92 5.80
N PHE A 167 -2.67 -4.04 6.12
CA PHE A 167 -3.47 -4.78 5.15
C PHE A 167 -4.57 -3.92 4.53
N ASN A 168 -5.32 -3.18 5.35
CA ASN A 168 -6.35 -2.29 4.85
C ASN A 168 -5.80 -1.25 3.87
N SER A 169 -4.67 -0.60 4.20
CA SER A 169 -4.06 0.41 3.32
C SER A 169 -3.45 -0.18 2.05
N LEU A 170 -2.86 -1.37 2.13
CA LEU A 170 -2.34 -2.10 0.96
C LEU A 170 -3.47 -2.50 0.01
N ILE A 171 -4.56 -3.06 0.54
CA ILE A 171 -5.76 -3.42 -0.23
C ILE A 171 -6.41 -2.17 -0.84
N GLN A 172 -6.56 -1.09 -0.06
CA GLN A 172 -7.15 0.16 -0.56
C GLN A 172 -6.35 0.70 -1.74
N ARG A 173 -5.02 0.62 -1.69
CA ARG A 173 -4.17 1.05 -2.80
C ARG A 173 -4.39 0.21 -4.08
N ILE A 174 -4.66 -1.09 -3.96
CA ILE A 174 -5.03 -1.92 -5.11
C ILE A 174 -6.37 -1.45 -5.69
N ILE A 175 -7.37 -1.18 -4.82
CA ILE A 175 -8.67 -0.65 -5.24
C ILE A 175 -8.49 0.67 -6.01
N ASP A 176 -7.77 1.64 -5.42
CA ASP A 176 -7.58 2.96 -6.01
C ASP A 176 -6.83 2.91 -7.35
N ASN A 177 -5.81 2.04 -7.45
CA ASN A 177 -5.03 1.90 -8.68
C ASN A 177 -5.80 1.17 -9.80
N SER A 178 -6.69 0.25 -9.43
CA SER A 178 -7.43 -0.63 -10.35
C SER A 178 -8.80 -0.05 -10.75
N ASP A 179 -9.23 1.04 -10.12
CA ASP A 179 -10.46 1.74 -10.50
C ASP A 179 -10.47 2.09 -12.00
N THR A 180 -11.66 2.32 -12.55
CA THR A 180 -11.92 2.62 -13.97
C THR A 180 -11.08 3.79 -14.48
N ASN A 181 -10.80 4.77 -13.61
CA ASN A 181 -9.93 5.91 -13.88
C ASN A 181 -8.60 5.84 -13.13
N GLY A 182 -8.27 4.69 -12.53
CA GLY A 182 -7.06 4.44 -11.79
C GLY A 182 -5.81 4.39 -12.67
N ILE A 183 -4.66 4.51 -12.02
CA ILE A 183 -3.37 4.64 -12.70
C ILE A 183 -3.03 3.43 -13.59
N TYR A 184 -3.55 2.23 -13.28
CA TYR A 184 -3.25 1.02 -14.05
C TYR A 184 -3.92 1.05 -15.43
N ILE A 185 -5.19 1.44 -15.50
CA ILE A 185 -5.89 1.57 -16.78
C ILE A 185 -5.27 2.67 -17.63
N GLN A 186 -5.01 3.84 -17.01
CA GLN A 186 -4.42 4.98 -17.72
C GLN A 186 -3.06 4.64 -18.33
N ALA A 187 -2.21 3.92 -17.58
CA ALA A 187 -0.90 3.50 -18.08
C ALA A 187 -1.02 2.57 -19.28
N ILE A 188 -1.93 1.59 -19.25
CA ILE A 188 -2.15 0.69 -20.38
C ILE A 188 -2.71 1.44 -21.60
N GLN A 189 -3.70 2.30 -21.40
CA GLN A 189 -4.26 3.13 -22.48
C GLN A 189 -3.19 3.99 -23.15
N HIS A 190 -2.29 4.56 -22.37
CA HIS A 190 -1.16 5.34 -22.89
C HIS A 190 -0.22 4.47 -23.76
N LYS A 191 0.07 3.23 -23.34
CA LYS A 191 0.87 2.28 -24.12
C LYS A 191 0.19 1.90 -25.43
N VAL A 192 -1.11 1.60 -25.39
CA VAL A 192 -1.89 1.27 -26.60
C VAL A 192 -1.86 2.42 -27.60
N LYS A 193 -2.11 3.65 -27.12
CA LYS A 193 -2.05 4.85 -27.96
C LYS A 193 -0.66 5.05 -28.56
N THR A 194 0.39 4.91 -27.77
CA THR A 194 1.78 5.07 -28.23
C THR A 194 2.12 4.09 -29.36
N ILE A 195 1.67 2.83 -29.25
CA ILE A 195 1.90 1.84 -30.31
C ILE A 195 1.06 2.15 -31.55
N ALA A 196 -0.21 2.55 -31.38
CA ALA A 196 -1.06 2.94 -32.50
C ALA A 196 -0.46 4.12 -33.28
N ASP A 197 0.02 5.14 -32.58
CA ASP A 197 0.67 6.31 -33.16
C ASP A 197 1.99 5.92 -33.86
N LYS A 198 2.80 5.05 -33.24
CA LYS A 198 4.07 4.55 -33.80
C LYS A 198 3.87 3.86 -35.16
N HIS A 199 2.80 3.09 -35.31
CA HIS A 199 2.49 2.37 -36.55
C HIS A 199 1.52 3.12 -37.47
N SER A 200 1.22 4.39 -37.15
CA SER A 200 0.35 5.26 -37.96
C SER A 200 -1.01 4.62 -38.27
N LEU A 201 -1.60 3.94 -37.28
CA LEU A 201 -2.91 3.32 -37.44
C LEU A 201 -3.96 4.38 -37.79
N ALA A 202 -4.89 4.02 -38.66
CA ALA A 202 -6.05 4.87 -38.96
C ALA A 202 -6.87 5.14 -37.69
N TYR A 203 -7.70 6.19 -37.73
CA TYR A 203 -8.54 6.57 -36.59
C TYR A 203 -9.41 5.40 -36.10
N ASP A 204 -10.06 4.68 -37.01
CA ASP A 204 -10.93 3.57 -36.65
C ASP A 204 -10.15 2.39 -36.06
N GLY A 205 -8.96 2.08 -36.60
CA GLY A 205 -8.07 1.06 -36.04
C GLY A 205 -7.55 1.40 -34.64
N THR A 206 -7.12 2.65 -34.45
CA THR A 206 -6.72 3.16 -33.13
C THR A 206 -7.87 3.09 -32.12
N LYS A 207 -9.08 3.46 -32.54
CA LYS A 207 -10.28 3.42 -31.70
C LYS A 207 -10.66 1.97 -31.36
N SER A 208 -10.64 1.06 -32.33
CA SER A 208 -10.98 -0.35 -32.14
C SER A 208 -10.02 -1.01 -31.16
N ILE A 209 -8.71 -0.87 -31.38
CA ILE A 209 -7.70 -1.50 -30.54
C ILE A 209 -7.69 -0.94 -29.11
N THR A 210 -7.84 0.39 -28.97
CA THR A 210 -7.93 1.05 -27.67
C THR A 210 -9.15 0.56 -26.90
N LYS A 211 -10.32 0.53 -27.54
CA LYS A 211 -11.57 0.08 -26.91
C LYS A 211 -11.47 -1.37 -26.44
N SER A 212 -11.00 -2.26 -27.30
CA SER A 212 -10.94 -3.68 -27.03
C SER A 212 -9.94 -4.03 -25.93
N ILE A 213 -8.71 -3.50 -26.00
CA ILE A 213 -7.70 -3.73 -24.95
C ILE A 213 -8.13 -3.10 -23.62
N THR A 214 -8.65 -1.88 -23.65
CA THR A 214 -9.14 -1.22 -22.43
C THR A 214 -10.23 -2.06 -21.76
N LYS A 215 -11.18 -2.61 -22.53
CA LYS A 215 -12.25 -3.46 -21.99
C LYS A 215 -11.70 -4.71 -21.31
N VAL A 216 -10.76 -5.42 -21.94
CA VAL A 216 -10.15 -6.63 -21.35
C VAL A 216 -9.44 -6.31 -20.04
N VAL A 217 -8.66 -5.23 -20.04
CA VAL A 217 -7.89 -4.77 -18.88
C VAL A 217 -8.83 -4.30 -17.76
N GLN A 218 -9.87 -3.54 -18.09
CA GLN A 218 -10.90 -3.11 -17.14
C GLN A 218 -11.59 -4.28 -16.47
N ASN A 219 -12.01 -5.29 -17.24
CA ASN A 219 -12.65 -6.48 -16.68
C ASN A 219 -11.71 -7.21 -15.72
N SER A 220 -10.45 -7.37 -16.09
CA SER A 220 -9.45 -8.03 -15.24
C SER A 220 -9.17 -7.24 -13.95
N LEU A 221 -9.06 -5.91 -14.07
CA LEU A 221 -8.80 -5.00 -12.94
C LEU A 221 -10.03 -4.81 -12.04
N TYR A 222 -11.24 -5.00 -12.55
CA TYR A 222 -12.46 -4.97 -11.74
C TYR A 222 -12.49 -6.10 -10.70
N GLU A 223 -12.09 -7.31 -11.09
CA GLU A 223 -12.05 -8.47 -10.19
C GLU A 223 -10.80 -8.50 -9.31
N PHE A 224 -9.72 -7.84 -9.76
CA PHE A 224 -8.41 -7.91 -9.15
C PHE A 224 -8.36 -7.52 -7.66
N PRO A 225 -9.01 -6.44 -7.17
CA PRO A 225 -9.01 -6.13 -5.74
C PRO A 225 -9.62 -7.23 -4.86
N SER A 226 -10.70 -7.86 -5.33
CA SER A 226 -11.34 -8.96 -4.61
C SER A 226 -10.45 -10.20 -4.60
N TYR A 227 -9.85 -10.53 -5.75
CA TYR A 227 -8.87 -11.60 -5.87
C TYR A 227 -7.67 -11.36 -4.94
N PHE A 228 -7.08 -10.17 -5.00
CA PHE A 228 -5.97 -9.74 -4.16
C PHE A 228 -6.29 -9.92 -2.68
N LYS A 229 -7.42 -9.39 -2.21
CA LYS A 229 -7.85 -9.52 -0.81
C LYS A 229 -8.02 -10.97 -0.37
N SER A 230 -8.50 -11.85 -1.25
CA SER A 230 -8.70 -13.27 -0.93
C SER A 230 -7.41 -14.09 -0.90
N ARG A 231 -6.36 -13.63 -1.58
CA ARG A 231 -5.09 -14.36 -1.77
C ARG A 231 -3.96 -13.81 -0.92
N PHE A 232 -3.96 -12.51 -0.66
CA PHE A 232 -2.95 -11.86 0.16
C PHE A 232 -3.21 -12.15 1.64
N CYS A 233 -2.35 -12.96 2.25
CA CYS A 233 -2.37 -13.25 3.69
C CYS A 233 -3.78 -13.67 4.20
N PRO A 234 -4.40 -14.74 3.67
CA PRO A 234 -5.78 -15.12 4.02
C PRO A 234 -5.98 -15.44 5.51
N ASP A 235 -4.91 -15.83 6.20
CA ASP A 235 -4.85 -16.09 7.63
C ASP A 235 -4.25 -14.91 8.42
N ASN A 236 -4.15 -13.73 7.81
CA ASN A 236 -3.39 -12.58 8.26
C ASN A 236 -1.88 -12.79 8.30
N CYS A 237 -1.30 -13.75 7.57
CA CYS A 237 0.15 -13.93 7.50
C CYS A 237 0.79 -14.20 8.88
N LEU A 238 0.17 -15.09 9.67
CA LEU A 238 0.65 -15.43 11.02
C LEU A 238 2.02 -16.10 11.01
N GLN A 239 2.36 -16.79 9.92
CA GLN A 239 3.66 -17.45 9.73
C GLN A 239 4.86 -16.49 9.80
N TYR A 240 4.63 -15.19 9.56
CA TYR A 240 5.69 -14.17 9.58
C TYR A 240 5.78 -13.40 10.90
N ASP A 241 4.88 -13.63 11.86
CA ASP A 241 4.78 -12.76 13.04
C ASP A 241 6.02 -12.80 13.92
N GLU A 242 6.60 -13.98 14.14
CA GLU A 242 7.80 -14.09 14.97
C GLU A 242 9.02 -13.46 14.29
N ASP A 243 9.19 -13.67 12.98
CA ASP A 243 10.29 -13.06 12.22
C ASP A 243 10.16 -11.54 12.18
N ILE A 244 8.96 -11.02 11.94
CA ILE A 244 8.67 -9.59 12.00
C ILE A 244 9.00 -9.06 13.40
N LYS A 245 8.52 -9.70 14.48
CA LYS A 245 8.82 -9.26 15.85
C LYS A 245 10.32 -9.23 16.13
N LEU A 246 11.08 -10.25 15.71
CA LEU A 246 12.53 -10.28 15.86
C LEU A 246 13.21 -9.11 15.14
N LEU A 247 12.79 -8.81 13.90
CA LEU A 247 13.29 -7.68 13.15
C LEU A 247 12.91 -6.35 13.81
N LEU A 248 11.66 -6.17 14.24
CA LEU A 248 11.21 -4.97 14.96
C LEU A 248 12.09 -4.70 16.17
N LEU A 249 12.33 -5.72 16.99
CA LEU A 249 13.12 -5.60 18.22
C LEU A 249 14.61 -5.36 17.97
N SER A 250 15.10 -5.51 16.73
CA SER A 250 16.48 -5.18 16.36
C SER A 250 16.74 -3.69 16.17
N TYR A 251 15.70 -2.84 16.14
CA TYR A 251 15.83 -1.40 16.00
C TYR A 251 15.81 -0.72 17.38
N PRO A 252 16.95 -0.22 17.92
CA PRO A 252 16.99 0.42 19.24
C PRO A 252 16.28 1.77 19.29
#